data_AF-A0A2D0NJI7-F1
#
_entry.id   AF-A0A2D0NJI7-F1
#
_cell.length_a   1.000
_cell.length_b   1.000
_cell.length_c   1.000
_cell.angle_alpha   90.00
_cell.angle_beta   90.00
_cell.angle_gamma   90.00
#
_symmetry.space_group_name_H-M   'P 1'
#
loop_
_entity.id
_entity.type
_entity.pdbx_description
1 polymer ?
#
loop_
_entity_poly.entity_id
_entity_poly.type
_entity_poly.pdbx_seq_one_letter_code
_entity_poly.pdbx_strand_id
1 'polypeptide(L)'
;MARIAPLPLAEREEAIYQALAAGNLPDFLRHPIRLRAEFPDTNGVIHQLEYEVLPDYLAVGSAEDYCRIPMNPHTAQRLADLFGASLITAQLSDHIYSEAEIRLEPFFYKPIGNANETVEKFVVHNAQIENQKAAAGGIDGQLIAGIKKDVILSERIADRTDRVVIYGWHQMNGQPIQPVYSGHIDWYVDYSHGIRFMNKQVILDGRPVPVTELLSDPVRFSILSNERKEMKQPVYARQ
;
A
#
# COMPACT_ATOMS: atom_id res chain seq x y z
N MET A 1 10.76 -15.68 -7.47
CA MET A 1 9.84 -15.28 -8.57
C MET A 1 9.60 -16.35 -9.64
N ALA A 2 10.61 -17.11 -10.08
CA ALA A 2 10.45 -18.16 -11.11
C ALA A 2 9.31 -19.18 -10.87
N ARG A 3 9.01 -19.50 -9.61
CA ARG A 3 7.91 -20.42 -9.22
C ARG A 3 6.50 -19.90 -9.58
N ILE A 4 6.30 -18.58 -9.57
CA ILE A 4 4.97 -17.98 -9.77
C ILE A 4 4.79 -17.40 -11.18
N ALA A 5 5.87 -17.24 -11.94
CA ALA A 5 5.85 -16.73 -13.31
C ALA A 5 4.96 -17.55 -14.27
N PRO A 6 5.00 -18.90 -14.26
CA PRO A 6 4.17 -19.68 -15.18
C PRO A 6 2.73 -19.90 -14.68
N LEU A 7 2.40 -19.46 -13.45
CA LEU A 7 1.12 -19.77 -12.84
C LEU A 7 0.00 -18.88 -13.39
N PRO A 8 -1.21 -19.42 -13.58
CA PRO A 8 -2.41 -18.62 -13.76
C PRO A 8 -2.62 -17.64 -12.60
N LEU A 9 -3.33 -16.54 -12.85
CA LEU A 9 -3.55 -15.46 -11.87
C LEU A 9 -4.00 -15.97 -10.49
N ALA A 10 -5.01 -16.83 -10.43
CA ALA A 10 -5.54 -17.34 -9.17
C ALA A 10 -4.51 -18.16 -8.37
N GLU A 11 -3.75 -19.03 -9.05
CA GLU A 11 -2.69 -19.83 -8.44
C GLU A 11 -1.50 -18.97 -8.02
N ARG A 12 -1.18 -17.93 -8.80
CA ARG A 12 -0.15 -16.93 -8.46
C ARG A 12 -0.51 -16.18 -7.19
N GLU A 13 -1.73 -15.68 -7.07
CA GLU A 13 -2.22 -14.96 -5.89
C GLU A 13 -2.19 -15.84 -4.64
N GLU A 14 -2.59 -17.11 -4.75
CA GLU A 14 -2.50 -18.05 -3.64
C GLU A 14 -1.04 -18.36 -3.28
N ALA A 15 -0.15 -18.53 -4.25
CA ALA A 15 1.27 -18.75 -3.99
C ALA A 15 1.94 -17.54 -3.30
N ILE A 16 1.54 -16.31 -3.67
CA ILE A 16 1.97 -15.07 -3.00
C ILE A 16 1.48 -15.05 -1.56
N TYR A 17 0.19 -15.33 -1.33
CA TYR A 17 -0.39 -15.42 0.00
C TYR A 17 0.37 -16.43 0.88
N GLN A 18 0.56 -17.66 0.40
CA GLN A 18 1.22 -18.72 1.16
C GLN A 18 2.68 -18.37 1.51
N ALA A 19 3.41 -17.75 0.59
CA ALA A 19 4.78 -17.32 0.86
C ALA A 19 4.82 -16.28 1.99
N LEU A 20 4.02 -15.23 1.89
CA LEU A 20 3.99 -14.16 2.89
C LEU A 20 3.42 -14.64 4.24
N ALA A 21 2.36 -15.45 4.22
CA ALA A 21 1.76 -16.04 5.40
C ALA A 21 2.73 -16.96 6.16
N ALA A 22 3.62 -17.65 5.44
CA ALA A 22 4.70 -18.45 6.02
C ALA A 22 5.90 -17.60 6.52
N GLY A 23 5.83 -16.27 6.41
CA GLY A 23 6.87 -15.36 6.87
C GLY A 23 8.01 -15.14 5.88
N ASN A 24 7.85 -15.45 4.59
CA ASN A 24 8.83 -15.15 3.55
C ASN A 24 8.75 -13.69 3.08
N LEU A 25 9.23 -12.79 3.95
CA LEU A 25 9.39 -11.37 3.70
C LEU A 25 10.75 -10.89 4.24
N PRO A 26 11.35 -9.85 3.64
CA PRO A 26 12.61 -9.28 4.13
C PRO A 26 12.53 -8.82 5.59
N ASP A 27 13.61 -9.00 6.33
CA ASP A 27 13.63 -8.69 7.77
C ASP A 27 13.42 -7.20 8.07
N PHE A 28 13.88 -6.30 7.21
CA PHE A 28 13.65 -4.86 7.39
C PHE A 28 12.16 -4.48 7.38
N LEU A 29 11.29 -5.27 6.73
CA LEU A 29 9.83 -5.07 6.77
C LEU A 29 9.21 -5.47 8.12
N ARG A 30 9.95 -6.17 8.99
CA ARG A 30 9.47 -6.54 10.34
C ARG A 30 9.62 -5.39 11.34
N HIS A 31 10.23 -4.28 10.92
CA HIS A 31 10.49 -3.11 11.75
C HIS A 31 9.69 -1.91 11.21
N PRO A 32 8.39 -1.81 11.53
CA PRO A 32 7.57 -0.70 11.07
C PRO A 32 8.05 0.63 11.68
N ILE A 33 7.89 1.69 10.91
CA ILE A 33 8.27 3.06 11.29
C ILE A 33 7.07 3.73 11.93
N ARG A 34 7.30 4.37 13.08
CA ARG A 34 6.28 5.18 13.75
C ARG A 34 6.28 6.59 13.20
N LEU A 35 5.14 7.03 12.70
CA LEU A 35 4.88 8.39 12.24
C LEU A 35 3.90 9.09 13.17
N ARG A 36 3.97 10.43 13.17
CA ARG A 36 3.09 11.30 13.96
C ARG A 36 2.61 12.45 13.09
N ALA A 37 1.33 12.79 13.19
CA ALA A 37 0.75 13.92 12.49
C ALA A 37 -0.45 14.50 13.24
N GLU A 38 -0.77 15.73 12.87
CA GLU A 38 -1.99 16.41 13.26
C GLU A 38 -2.98 16.41 12.10
N PHE A 39 -4.19 15.91 12.33
CA PHE A 39 -5.26 15.91 11.33
C PHE A 39 -6.57 16.46 11.91
N PRO A 40 -7.31 17.28 11.14
CA PRO A 40 -8.64 17.73 11.55
C PRO A 40 -9.70 16.63 11.37
N ASP A 41 -10.65 16.56 12.30
CA ASP A 41 -11.94 15.90 12.07
C ASP A 41 -12.84 16.75 11.15
N THR A 42 -14.04 16.27 10.82
CA THR A 42 -14.96 17.03 9.94
C THR A 42 -15.49 18.33 10.57
N ASN A 43 -15.37 18.50 11.88
CA ASN A 43 -15.70 19.73 12.60
C ASN A 43 -14.51 20.70 12.70
N GLY A 44 -13.33 20.32 12.19
CA GLY A 44 -12.10 21.10 12.27
C GLY A 44 -11.34 20.96 13.59
N VAL A 45 -11.70 20.00 14.44
CA VAL A 45 -10.95 19.69 15.67
C VAL A 45 -9.67 18.97 15.30
N ILE A 46 -8.53 19.51 15.71
CA ILE A 46 -7.22 18.90 15.45
C ILE A 46 -6.96 17.76 16.43
N HIS A 47 -6.61 16.60 15.89
CA HIS A 47 -6.25 15.41 16.64
C HIS A 47 -4.80 15.01 16.42
N GLN A 48 -4.16 14.49 17.47
CA GLN A 48 -2.82 13.91 17.38
C GLN A 48 -2.95 12.44 17.00
N LEU A 49 -2.41 12.09 15.83
CA LEU A 49 -2.37 10.73 15.32
C LEU A 49 -0.94 10.20 15.38
N GLU A 50 -0.74 9.06 16.06
CA GLU A 50 0.47 8.25 15.90
C GLU A 50 0.10 6.91 15.25
N TYR A 51 0.87 6.48 14.26
CA TYR A 51 0.64 5.20 13.59
C TYR A 51 1.95 4.58 13.12
N GLU A 52 1.93 3.26 12.95
CA GLU A 52 3.08 2.48 12.50
C GLU A 52 2.84 1.99 11.08
N VAL A 53 3.82 2.17 10.20
CA VAL A 53 3.73 1.81 8.78
C VAL A 53 4.95 1.00 8.36
N LEU A 54 4.79 0.08 7.42
CA LEU A 54 5.93 -0.60 6.82
C LEU A 54 6.86 0.43 6.15
N PRO A 55 8.19 0.28 6.29
CA PRO A 55 9.16 1.19 5.69
C PRO A 55 9.09 1.16 4.16
N ASP A 56 8.70 0.03 3.58
CA ASP A 56 8.53 -0.19 2.15
C ASP A 56 7.24 -0.99 1.86
N TYR A 57 6.94 -1.20 0.58
CA TYR A 57 5.87 -2.07 0.11
C TYR A 57 6.17 -3.54 0.42
N LEU A 58 5.12 -4.35 0.62
CA LEU A 58 5.26 -5.79 0.80
C LEU A 58 6.10 -6.42 -0.31
N ALA A 59 7.02 -7.26 0.11
CA ALA A 59 7.94 -7.97 -0.76
C ALA A 59 8.06 -9.43 -0.33
N VAL A 60 8.30 -10.31 -1.30
CA VAL A 60 8.65 -11.72 -1.04
C VAL A 60 10.14 -11.88 -1.22
N GLY A 61 10.81 -12.49 -0.24
CA GLY A 61 12.23 -12.82 -0.30
C GLY A 61 12.97 -12.53 1.01
N SER A 62 14.29 -12.43 0.88
CA SER A 62 15.25 -12.10 1.95
C SER A 62 15.64 -10.63 1.90
N ALA A 63 16.45 -10.14 2.84
CA ALA A 63 16.96 -8.77 2.78
C ALA A 63 17.84 -8.53 1.54
N GLU A 64 18.54 -9.57 1.06
CA GLU A 64 19.51 -9.48 -0.04
C GLU A 64 18.90 -9.79 -1.42
N ASP A 65 17.81 -10.56 -1.46
CA ASP A 65 17.10 -10.93 -2.69
C ASP A 65 15.59 -10.96 -2.42
N TYR A 66 14.91 -9.89 -2.84
CA TYR A 66 13.47 -9.74 -2.73
C TYR A 66 12.85 -9.07 -3.95
N CYS A 67 11.54 -9.24 -4.08
CA CYS A 67 10.73 -8.50 -5.04
C CYS A 67 9.54 -7.87 -4.33
N ARG A 68 9.41 -6.53 -4.39
CA ARG A 68 8.15 -5.84 -4.08
C ARG A 68 7.05 -6.44 -4.95
N ILE A 69 6.04 -7.04 -4.33
CA ILE A 69 5.13 -7.94 -5.02
C ILE A 69 3.75 -7.27 -5.21
N PRO A 70 3.38 -6.92 -6.45
CA PRO A 70 2.00 -6.61 -6.78
C PRO A 70 1.10 -7.82 -6.49
N MET A 71 -0.08 -7.57 -5.92
CA MET A 71 -1.12 -8.56 -5.68
C MET A 71 -2.49 -7.88 -5.73
N ASN A 72 -3.56 -8.67 -5.81
CA ASN A 72 -4.92 -8.14 -5.79
C ASN A 72 -5.32 -7.69 -4.36
N PRO A 73 -6.30 -6.77 -4.21
CA PRO A 73 -6.75 -6.27 -2.92
C PRO A 73 -7.28 -7.35 -1.96
N HIS A 74 -7.84 -8.45 -2.48
CA HIS A 74 -8.36 -9.54 -1.64
C HIS A 74 -7.24 -10.36 -1.01
N THR A 75 -6.17 -10.63 -1.75
CA THR A 75 -4.93 -11.23 -1.24
C THR A 75 -4.28 -10.32 -0.20
N ALA A 76 -4.22 -9.02 -0.50
CA ALA A 76 -3.72 -8.02 0.44
C ALA A 76 -4.55 -7.97 1.73
N GLN A 77 -5.88 -7.98 1.65
CA GLN A 77 -6.74 -7.98 2.83
C GLN A 77 -6.54 -9.23 3.69
N ARG A 78 -6.44 -10.42 3.09
CA ARG A 78 -6.15 -11.65 3.86
C ARG A 78 -4.83 -11.57 4.63
N LEU A 79 -3.82 -10.94 4.04
CA LEU A 79 -2.52 -10.74 4.69
C LEU A 79 -2.60 -9.67 5.77
N ALA A 80 -3.35 -8.58 5.55
CA ALA A 80 -3.62 -7.57 6.57
C ALA A 80 -4.31 -8.20 7.78
N ASP A 81 -5.35 -9.01 7.57
CA ASP A 81 -6.06 -9.71 8.64
C ASP A 81 -5.11 -10.65 9.42
N LEU A 82 -4.28 -11.41 8.71
CA LEU A 82 -3.31 -12.34 9.30
C LEU A 82 -2.24 -11.62 10.13
N PHE A 83 -1.72 -10.50 9.62
CA PHE A 83 -0.65 -9.74 10.28
C PHE A 83 -1.15 -8.77 11.34
N GLY A 84 -2.47 -8.62 11.50
CA GLY A 84 -3.04 -7.58 12.35
C GLY A 84 -2.74 -6.17 11.82
N ALA A 85 -2.79 -6.02 10.51
CA ALA A 85 -2.49 -4.80 9.76
C ALA A 85 -3.75 -4.20 9.13
N SER A 86 -3.60 -3.02 8.53
CA SER A 86 -4.57 -2.38 7.65
C SER A 86 -3.87 -1.92 6.37
N LEU A 87 -4.64 -1.88 5.28
CA LEU A 87 -4.30 -1.06 4.11
C LEU A 87 -4.41 0.42 4.50
N ILE A 88 -3.69 1.27 3.77
CA ILE A 88 -3.69 2.73 3.98
C ILE A 88 -4.77 3.42 3.14
N THR A 89 -4.99 4.71 3.39
CA THR A 89 -5.84 5.60 2.58
C THR A 89 -4.98 6.51 1.69
N ALA A 90 -5.63 7.30 0.81
CA ALA A 90 -4.95 8.33 0.03
C ALA A 90 -4.24 9.38 0.91
N GLN A 91 -4.93 9.89 1.95
CA GLN A 91 -4.37 10.87 2.88
C GLN A 91 -3.13 10.35 3.62
N LEU A 92 -3.15 9.08 4.06
CA LEU A 92 -1.98 8.50 4.71
C LEU A 92 -0.85 8.22 3.70
N SER A 93 -1.16 7.86 2.46
CA SER A 93 -0.17 7.72 1.38
C SER A 93 0.56 9.05 1.12
N ASP A 94 -0.16 10.17 1.09
CA ASP A 94 0.44 11.51 0.97
C ASP A 94 1.34 11.86 2.16
N HIS A 95 0.88 11.59 3.38
CA HIS A 95 1.65 11.85 4.60
C HIS A 95 2.90 10.96 4.68
N ILE A 96 2.79 9.69 4.32
CA ILE A 96 3.94 8.78 4.23
C ILE A 96 4.96 9.32 3.23
N TYR A 97 4.53 9.85 2.08
CA TYR A 97 5.43 10.49 1.14
C TYR A 97 6.12 11.72 1.74
N SER A 98 5.39 12.58 2.46
CA SER A 98 5.97 13.79 3.09
C SER A 98 6.97 13.49 4.20
N GLU A 99 6.85 12.32 4.85
CA GLU A 99 7.77 11.86 5.90
C GLU A 99 8.88 10.93 5.39
N ALA A 100 8.80 10.46 4.14
CA ALA A 100 9.77 9.51 3.60
C ALA A 100 11.18 10.10 3.53
N GLU A 101 12.15 9.35 4.06
CA GLU A 101 13.58 9.64 3.98
C GLU A 101 14.09 9.50 2.54
N ILE A 102 13.58 8.49 1.82
CA ILE A 102 13.92 8.21 0.43
C ILE A 102 12.68 8.42 -0.44
N ARG A 103 12.74 9.43 -1.31
CA ARG A 103 11.73 9.69 -2.34
C ARG A 103 12.38 9.47 -3.69
N LEU A 104 11.76 8.65 -4.53
CA LEU A 104 12.29 8.34 -5.85
C LEU A 104 11.26 8.70 -6.91
N GLU A 105 11.75 9.19 -8.05
CA GLU A 105 10.91 9.50 -9.20
C GLU A 105 10.23 8.22 -9.74
N PRO A 106 8.90 8.24 -9.94
CA PRO A 106 8.16 7.19 -10.63
C PRO A 106 8.80 6.73 -11.95
N PHE A 107 8.97 5.43 -12.13
CA PHE A 107 9.46 4.88 -13.40
C PHE A 107 8.35 4.25 -14.24
N PHE A 108 8.08 4.85 -15.40
CA PHE A 108 7.04 4.39 -16.33
C PHE A 108 7.59 3.49 -17.45
N TYR A 109 6.93 2.36 -17.69
CA TYR A 109 7.14 1.57 -18.91
C TYR A 109 6.05 1.84 -19.94
N LYS A 110 6.45 2.04 -21.20
CA LYS A 110 5.52 2.02 -22.33
C LYS A 110 4.77 0.68 -22.34
N PRO A 111 3.42 0.68 -22.36
CA PRO A 111 2.65 -0.57 -22.42
C PRO A 111 2.95 -1.35 -23.70
N ILE A 112 3.20 -2.65 -23.55
CA ILE A 112 3.37 -3.61 -24.65
C ILE A 112 2.52 -4.83 -24.31
N GLY A 113 1.35 -4.94 -24.94
CA GLY A 113 0.38 -6.00 -24.63
C GLY A 113 0.06 -6.07 -23.12
N ASN A 114 0.05 -7.28 -22.57
CA ASN A 114 -0.14 -7.55 -21.14
C ASN A 114 1.19 -7.64 -20.36
N ALA A 115 2.32 -7.19 -20.93
CA ALA A 115 3.63 -7.30 -20.29
C ALA A 115 3.69 -6.62 -18.92
N ASN A 116 2.81 -5.65 -18.64
CA ASN A 116 2.76 -4.95 -17.36
C ASN A 116 2.21 -5.81 -16.22
N GLU A 117 1.52 -6.91 -16.52
CA GLU A 117 0.87 -7.82 -15.58
C GLU A 117 1.72 -9.07 -15.28
N THR A 118 2.87 -9.21 -15.94
CA THR A 118 3.73 -10.41 -15.84
C THR A 118 4.73 -10.31 -14.70
N VAL A 119 5.10 -11.48 -14.16
CA VAL A 119 6.06 -11.58 -13.05
C VAL A 119 7.45 -11.07 -13.47
N GLU A 120 7.84 -11.26 -14.73
CA GLU A 120 9.07 -10.73 -15.29
C GLU A 120 9.11 -9.21 -15.19
N LYS A 121 7.99 -8.53 -15.47
CA LYS A 121 7.92 -7.08 -15.32
C LYS A 121 8.00 -6.64 -13.86
N PHE A 122 7.44 -7.43 -12.93
CA PHE A 122 7.55 -7.13 -11.50
C PHE A 122 9.01 -7.16 -11.05
N VAL A 123 9.76 -8.17 -11.51
CA VAL A 123 11.21 -8.30 -11.25
C VAL A 123 11.99 -7.14 -11.86
N VAL A 124 11.73 -6.82 -13.14
CA VAL A 124 12.40 -5.72 -13.84
C VAL A 124 12.14 -4.38 -13.15
N HIS A 125 10.90 -4.13 -12.73
CA HIS A 125 10.56 -2.89 -12.03
C HIS A 125 11.14 -2.85 -10.62
N ASN A 126 11.19 -3.98 -9.91
CA ASN A 126 11.88 -4.04 -8.61
C ASN A 126 13.37 -3.70 -8.76
N ALA A 127 14.07 -4.29 -9.73
CA ALA A 127 15.48 -3.98 -10.01
C ALA A 127 15.69 -2.51 -10.38
N GLN A 128 14.76 -1.92 -11.16
CA GLN A 128 14.77 -0.50 -11.47
C GLN A 128 14.68 0.38 -10.21
N ILE A 129 13.77 0.05 -9.29
CA ILE A 129 13.64 0.76 -8.00
C ILE A 129 14.90 0.58 -7.16
N GLU A 130 15.46 -0.63 -7.07
CA GLU A 130 16.69 -0.89 -6.32
C GLU A 130 17.88 -0.08 -6.86
N ASN A 131 18.01 0.04 -8.18
CA ASN A 131 19.02 0.90 -8.81
C ASN A 131 18.80 2.39 -8.46
N GLN A 132 17.55 2.86 -8.48
CA GLN A 132 17.23 4.25 -8.08
C GLN A 132 17.53 4.50 -6.60
N LYS A 133 17.18 3.54 -5.72
CA LYS A 133 17.46 3.59 -4.29
C LYS A 133 18.97 3.66 -4.03
N ALA A 134 19.74 2.78 -4.66
CA ALA A 134 21.20 2.76 -4.55
C ALA A 134 21.83 4.07 -5.06
N ALA A 135 21.36 4.61 -6.19
CA ALA A 135 21.84 5.88 -6.73
C ALA A 135 21.53 7.09 -5.82
N ALA A 136 20.44 7.01 -5.05
CA ALA A 136 20.07 7.99 -4.02
C ALA A 136 20.78 7.77 -2.68
N GLY A 137 21.61 6.72 -2.54
CA GLY A 137 22.25 6.35 -1.28
C GLY A 137 21.30 5.77 -0.23
N GLY A 138 20.11 5.33 -0.65
CA GLY A 138 19.12 4.73 0.24
C GLY A 138 19.51 3.34 0.71
N ILE A 139 19.13 3.00 1.93
CA ILE A 139 19.36 1.70 2.56
C ILE A 139 18.02 1.05 2.93
N ASP A 140 18.01 -0.28 3.00
CA ASP A 140 16.81 -1.02 3.42
C ASP A 140 16.39 -0.66 4.84
N GLY A 141 15.07 -0.60 5.06
CA GLY A 141 14.48 -0.21 6.34
C GLY A 141 14.23 1.29 6.50
N GLN A 142 14.73 2.15 5.61
CA GLN A 142 14.30 3.55 5.56
C GLN A 142 12.88 3.68 5.01
N LEU A 143 12.16 4.73 5.44
CA LEU A 143 10.86 5.03 4.84
C LEU A 143 11.05 5.49 3.40
N ILE A 144 10.62 4.65 2.44
CA ILE A 144 10.72 4.92 1.01
C ILE A 144 9.33 5.14 0.41
N ALA A 145 9.17 6.15 -0.47
CA ALA A 145 7.89 6.48 -1.10
C ALA A 145 8.04 6.99 -2.54
N GLY A 146 6.90 7.15 -3.24
CA GLY A 146 6.81 7.65 -4.62
C GLY A 146 6.92 6.56 -5.69
N ILE A 147 7.37 5.36 -5.34
CA ILE A 147 7.74 4.31 -6.31
C ILE A 147 6.59 3.44 -6.84
N LYS A 148 5.42 3.42 -6.19
CA LYS A 148 4.26 2.59 -6.56
C LYS A 148 2.95 3.36 -6.41
N LYS A 149 1.90 2.86 -7.05
CA LYS A 149 0.50 3.17 -6.74
C LYS A 149 0.08 2.29 -5.56
N ASP A 150 -0.23 2.90 -4.43
CA ASP A 150 -0.81 2.18 -3.30
C ASP A 150 -2.20 1.64 -3.66
N VAL A 151 -2.45 0.37 -3.33
CA VAL A 151 -3.82 -0.14 -3.20
C VAL A 151 -4.34 0.34 -1.84
N ILE A 152 -5.44 1.11 -1.87
CA ILE A 152 -5.92 1.84 -0.71
C ILE A 152 -7.32 1.42 -0.27
N LEU A 153 -7.65 1.74 0.99
CA LEU A 153 -9.03 1.82 1.46
C LEU A 153 -9.67 3.13 0.95
N SER A 154 -10.93 3.04 0.54
CA SER A 154 -11.68 4.19 0.03
C SER A 154 -13.17 4.04 0.25
N GLU A 155 -13.90 5.15 0.36
CA GLU A 155 -15.37 5.17 0.40
C GLU A 155 -16.02 4.47 -0.81
N ARG A 156 -15.28 4.36 -1.92
CA ARG A 156 -15.74 3.76 -3.19
C ARG A 156 -15.88 2.25 -3.14
N ILE A 157 -15.23 1.57 -2.19
CA ILE A 157 -15.20 0.10 -2.12
C ILE A 157 -16.63 -0.46 -1.94
N ALA A 158 -17.43 0.15 -1.06
CA ALA A 158 -18.80 -0.30 -0.79
C ALA A 158 -19.73 -0.18 -2.01
N ASP A 159 -19.52 0.85 -2.83
CA ASP A 159 -20.34 1.12 -4.02
C ASP A 159 -19.82 0.37 -5.27
N ARG A 160 -18.58 -0.17 -5.22
CA ARG A 160 -17.88 -0.80 -6.35
C ARG A 160 -17.08 -2.02 -5.89
N THR A 161 -17.77 -3.02 -5.37
CA THR A 161 -17.17 -4.21 -4.75
C THR A 161 -16.38 -5.10 -5.70
N ASP A 162 -16.50 -4.90 -7.02
CA ASP A 162 -15.73 -5.59 -8.08
C ASP A 162 -14.49 -4.80 -8.53
N ARG A 163 -14.10 -3.73 -7.81
CA ARG A 163 -12.99 -2.84 -8.20
C ARG A 163 -11.91 -2.76 -7.15
N VAL A 164 -10.67 -2.65 -7.62
CA VAL A 164 -9.54 -2.19 -6.82
C VAL A 164 -9.51 -0.67 -6.81
N VAL A 165 -9.19 -0.06 -5.67
CA VAL A 165 -8.91 1.39 -5.57
C VAL A 165 -7.42 1.61 -5.42
N ILE A 166 -6.84 2.40 -6.33
CA ILE A 166 -5.42 2.74 -6.34
C ILE A 166 -5.20 4.25 -6.27
N TYR A 167 -4.07 4.66 -5.69
CA TYR A 167 -3.68 6.06 -5.49
C TYR A 167 -2.14 6.22 -5.42
N GLY A 168 -1.63 7.43 -5.60
CA GLY A 168 -0.24 7.77 -5.29
C GLY A 168 0.68 7.77 -6.50
N TRP A 169 1.80 7.04 -6.41
CA TRP A 169 2.89 7.11 -7.39
C TRP A 169 3.38 8.55 -7.55
N HIS A 170 3.71 9.17 -6.42
CA HIS A 170 3.99 10.59 -6.29
C HIS A 170 5.24 11.01 -7.06
N GLN A 171 5.11 12.12 -7.79
CA GLN A 171 6.24 12.86 -8.35
C GLN A 171 7.12 13.43 -7.23
N MET A 172 8.35 13.84 -7.56
CA MET A 172 9.28 14.41 -6.57
C MET A 172 8.75 15.67 -5.84
N ASN A 173 7.78 16.38 -6.43
CA ASN A 173 7.07 17.51 -5.81
C ASN A 173 5.94 17.10 -4.84
N GLY A 174 5.72 15.81 -4.62
CA GLY A 174 4.66 15.25 -3.77
C GLY A 174 3.27 15.22 -4.40
N GLN A 175 3.12 15.56 -5.68
CA GLN A 175 1.85 15.40 -6.38
C GLN A 175 1.66 13.95 -6.85
N PRO A 176 0.53 13.30 -6.55
CA PRO A 176 0.25 11.95 -7.03
C PRO A 176 0.08 11.94 -8.55
N ILE A 177 0.75 11.02 -9.26
CA ILE A 177 0.43 10.76 -10.68
C ILE A 177 -0.91 10.04 -10.79
N GLN A 178 -1.17 9.13 -9.86
CA GLN A 178 -2.40 8.35 -9.80
C GLN A 178 -3.39 9.00 -8.81
N PRO A 179 -4.45 9.68 -9.28
CA PRO A 179 -5.54 10.10 -8.40
C PRO A 179 -6.29 8.87 -7.89
N VAL A 180 -7.17 9.05 -6.90
CA VAL A 180 -8.03 7.97 -6.39
C VAL A 180 -8.82 7.39 -7.55
N TYR A 181 -8.52 6.15 -7.92
CA TYR A 181 -9.02 5.52 -9.14
C TYR A 181 -9.51 4.12 -8.86
N SER A 182 -10.74 3.85 -9.30
CA SER A 182 -11.44 2.56 -9.11
C SER A 182 -11.99 2.02 -10.43
N GLY A 183 -11.28 2.27 -11.55
CA GLY A 183 -11.72 1.83 -12.87
C GLY A 183 -11.33 0.40 -13.20
N HIS A 184 -10.25 -0.11 -12.58
CA HIS A 184 -9.81 -1.48 -12.76
C HIS A 184 -10.65 -2.46 -11.95
N ILE A 185 -10.91 -3.62 -12.55
CA ILE A 185 -11.51 -4.76 -11.87
C ILE A 185 -10.56 -5.25 -10.76
N ASP A 186 -11.11 -5.80 -9.69
CA ASP A 186 -10.36 -6.19 -8.50
C ASP A 186 -9.26 -7.24 -8.74
N TRP A 187 -9.36 -8.08 -9.77
CA TRP A 187 -8.30 -9.02 -10.12
C TRP A 187 -7.18 -8.42 -10.98
N TYR A 188 -7.30 -7.17 -11.44
CA TYR A 188 -6.25 -6.50 -12.22
C TYR A 188 -5.05 -6.16 -11.33
N VAL A 189 -3.86 -6.60 -11.76
CA VAL A 189 -2.60 -6.39 -11.04
C VAL A 189 -1.50 -6.10 -12.05
N ASP A 190 -0.86 -4.93 -11.94
CA ASP A 190 0.29 -4.56 -12.75
C ASP A 190 1.55 -4.27 -11.90
N TYR A 191 2.68 -4.09 -12.56
CA TYR A 191 3.97 -3.81 -11.91
C TYR A 191 3.98 -2.58 -11.00
N SER A 192 3.07 -1.63 -11.24
CA SER A 192 3.03 -0.34 -10.55
C SER A 192 2.22 -0.41 -9.25
N HIS A 193 1.41 -1.45 -9.05
CA HIS A 193 0.70 -1.65 -7.79
C HIS A 193 1.68 -1.94 -6.64
N GLY A 194 1.38 -1.38 -5.47
CA GLY A 194 2.10 -1.59 -4.23
C GLY A 194 1.13 -1.78 -3.07
N ILE A 195 1.47 -2.71 -2.18
CA ILE A 195 0.75 -2.92 -0.93
C ILE A 195 1.62 -2.41 0.21
N ARG A 196 1.21 -1.31 0.85
CA ARG A 196 1.84 -0.83 2.07
C ARG A 196 0.88 -1.02 3.22
N PHE A 197 1.32 -1.76 4.23
CA PHE A 197 0.54 -1.95 5.45
C PHE A 197 0.92 -0.94 6.51
N MET A 198 -0.08 -0.63 7.32
CA MET A 198 0.07 0.01 8.62
C MET A 198 -0.51 -0.91 9.70
N ASN A 199 -0.23 -0.62 10.97
CA ASN A 199 -0.87 -1.31 12.08
C ASN A 199 -2.41 -1.15 12.00
N LYS A 200 -3.18 -2.21 12.32
CA LYS A 200 -4.66 -2.14 12.31
C LYS A 200 -5.24 -1.18 13.36
N GLN A 201 -4.41 -0.76 14.31
CA GLN A 201 -4.74 0.24 15.32
C GLN A 201 -3.77 1.41 15.21
N VAL A 202 -4.30 2.60 15.47
CA VAL A 202 -3.54 3.85 15.61
C VAL A 202 -3.70 4.37 17.03
N ILE A 203 -2.82 5.27 17.45
CA ILE A 203 -2.99 6.02 18.69
C ILE A 203 -3.56 7.39 18.34
N LEU A 204 -4.81 7.64 18.71
CA LEU A 204 -5.49 8.92 18.55
C LEU A 204 -5.62 9.61 19.91
N ASP A 205 -5.02 10.79 20.05
CA ASP A 205 -4.99 11.56 21.30
C ASP A 205 -4.55 10.72 22.52
N GLY A 206 -3.53 9.88 22.31
CA GLY A 206 -2.98 9.00 23.34
C GLY A 206 -3.78 7.72 23.60
N ARG A 207 -4.84 7.41 22.83
CA ARG A 207 -5.65 6.20 22.99
C ARG A 207 -5.59 5.30 21.76
N PRO A 208 -5.46 3.97 21.91
CA PRO A 208 -5.54 3.06 20.78
C PRO A 208 -6.96 3.02 20.21
N VAL A 209 -7.08 3.17 18.89
CA VAL A 209 -8.36 3.10 18.16
C VAL A 209 -8.17 2.24 16.90
N PRO A 210 -9.09 1.30 16.59
CA PRO A 210 -9.06 0.57 15.33
C PRO A 210 -9.20 1.50 14.11
N VAL A 211 -8.41 1.25 13.06
CA VAL A 211 -8.49 2.01 11.80
C VAL A 211 -9.90 1.95 11.20
N THR A 212 -10.53 0.76 11.23
CA THR A 212 -11.88 0.57 10.69
C THR A 212 -12.95 1.34 11.45
N GLU A 213 -12.80 1.52 12.77
CA GLU A 213 -13.71 2.33 13.58
C GLU A 213 -13.64 3.80 13.16
N LEU A 214 -12.42 4.35 13.02
CA LEU A 214 -12.24 5.73 12.58
C LEU A 214 -12.78 5.95 11.17
N LEU A 215 -12.49 5.04 10.24
CA LEU A 215 -12.92 5.18 8.85
C LEU A 215 -14.43 5.06 8.65
N SER A 216 -15.15 4.37 9.55
CA SER A 216 -16.61 4.25 9.51
C SER A 216 -17.34 5.32 10.34
N ASP A 217 -16.63 6.17 11.08
CA ASP A 217 -17.22 7.24 11.88
C ASP A 217 -17.46 8.50 11.01
N PRO A 218 -18.67 9.07 10.98
CA PRO A 218 -19.04 10.20 10.10
C PRO A 218 -18.32 11.52 10.43
N VAL A 219 -17.66 11.60 11.59
CA VAL A 219 -16.87 12.76 12.01
C VAL A 219 -15.38 12.48 11.92
N ARG A 220 -14.95 11.31 12.39
CA ARG A 220 -13.52 10.99 12.55
C ARG A 220 -12.87 10.38 11.33
N PHE A 221 -13.63 9.96 10.30
CA PHE A 221 -13.03 9.40 9.09
C PHE A 221 -12.03 10.35 8.45
N SER A 222 -12.23 11.67 8.57
CA SER A 222 -11.37 12.69 7.96
C SER A 222 -9.97 12.77 8.58
N ILE A 223 -9.77 12.19 9.76
CA ILE A 223 -8.46 12.06 10.40
C ILE A 223 -7.56 11.13 9.57
N LEU A 224 -8.15 10.13 8.92
CA LEU A 224 -7.43 9.15 8.12
C LEU A 224 -7.75 9.26 6.62
N SER A 225 -8.74 10.03 6.17
CA SER A 225 -9.13 10.08 4.75
C SER A 225 -9.56 11.48 4.32
N ASN A 226 -9.12 11.92 3.14
CA ASN A 226 -9.52 13.19 2.55
C ASN A 226 -10.72 13.04 1.59
N GLU A 227 -11.41 11.90 1.63
CA GLU A 227 -12.64 11.67 0.87
C GLU A 227 -13.84 12.39 1.51
N ARG A 228 -15.05 12.23 0.97
CA ARG A 228 -16.20 13.11 1.30
C ARG A 228 -17.11 12.54 2.38
N LYS A 229 -17.11 11.23 2.58
CA LYS A 229 -17.95 10.53 3.55
C LYS A 229 -17.15 9.40 4.22
N GLU A 230 -17.71 8.92 5.33
CA GLU A 230 -17.26 7.72 5.99
C GLU A 230 -17.31 6.49 5.08
N MET A 231 -16.41 5.55 5.34
CA MET A 231 -16.36 4.29 4.63
C MET A 231 -17.35 3.31 5.25
N LYS A 232 -18.41 2.99 4.50
CA LYS A 232 -19.37 1.93 4.87
C LYS A 232 -18.72 0.53 4.89
N GLN A 233 -17.64 0.36 4.15
CA GLN A 233 -16.86 -0.87 4.09
C GLN A 233 -15.36 -0.53 4.08
N PRO A 234 -14.73 -0.33 5.25
CA PRO A 234 -13.31 0.04 5.35
C PRO A 234 -12.37 -1.17 5.18
N VAL A 235 -12.76 -2.15 4.35
CA VAL A 235 -12.01 -3.39 4.06
C VAL A 235 -12.40 -3.92 2.68
N TYR A 236 -11.54 -4.74 2.06
CA TYR A 236 -11.92 -5.53 0.89
C TYR A 236 -12.52 -6.87 1.34
N ALA A 237 -13.81 -6.87 1.69
CA ALA A 237 -14.50 -8.08 2.12
C ALA A 237 -14.58 -9.11 0.98
N ARG A 238 -14.37 -10.39 1.31
CA ARG A 238 -14.69 -11.50 0.40
C ARG A 238 -16.20 -11.55 0.18
N GLN A 239 -16.62 -11.59 -1.08
CA GLN A 239 -17.98 -11.95 -1.46
C GLN A 239 -18.19 -13.45 -1.31
#